data_AF-A0A3S0H728-F1
#
_entry.id   AF-A0A3S0H728-F1
#
_cell.length_a   1.000
_cell.length_b   1.000
_cell.length_c   1.000
_cell.angle_alpha   90.00
_cell.angle_beta   90.00
_cell.angle_gamma   90.00
#
_symmetry.space_group_name_H-M   'P 1'
#
loop_
_entity.id
_entity.type
_entity.pdbx_description
1 polymer ?
#
loop_
_entity_poly.entity_id
_entity_poly.type
_entity_poly.pdbx_seq_one_letter_code
_entity_poly.pdbx_strand_id
1 'polypeptide(L)'
;MEYQQTKQRLFELLQTGHRVSVRWDCGGDESFVYISIDGEEQPNTFEPGNLAHDVEWLLTEALELPSAGEFSMSGGGQFFLEGRGVGLDYQSDAEVYEDELDDEFYNDFTDEQLTAMGLTRPGPQDESAVVVPPAESEHAEPAALRDEQMSNEYSGRRILFMLPD
;
A
#
# COMPACT_ATOMS: atom_id res chain seq x y z
N MET A 1 -6.72 5.83 -21.91
CA MET A 1 -6.20 5.08 -23.08
C MET A 1 -4.68 4.87 -22.98
N GLU A 2 -4.02 5.37 -21.93
CA GLU A 2 -2.55 5.37 -21.78
C GLU A 2 -1.98 4.03 -21.28
N TYR A 3 -2.72 3.27 -20.45
CA TYR A 3 -2.20 2.02 -19.85
C TYR A 3 -1.69 0.98 -20.84
N GLN A 4 -2.25 0.92 -22.06
CA GLN A 4 -1.79 -0.05 -23.06
C GLN A 4 -0.42 0.33 -23.61
N GLN A 5 -0.12 1.61 -23.75
CA GLN A 5 1.20 2.08 -24.17
C GLN A 5 2.22 1.83 -23.07
N THR A 6 1.86 2.06 -21.81
CA THR A 6 2.72 1.74 -20.64
C THR A 6 3.07 0.26 -20.60
N LYS A 7 2.07 -0.62 -20.71
CA LYS A 7 2.27 -2.08 -20.74
C LYS A 7 3.16 -2.51 -21.90
N GLN A 8 2.94 -1.95 -23.09
CA GLN A 8 3.74 -2.25 -24.27
C GLN A 8 5.21 -1.81 -24.08
N ARG A 9 5.46 -0.62 -23.50
CA ARG A 9 6.81 -0.13 -23.23
C ARG A 9 7.53 -0.97 -22.18
N LEU A 10 6.85 -1.36 -21.11
CA LEU A 10 7.40 -2.30 -20.11
C LEU A 10 7.74 -3.64 -20.76
N PHE A 11 6.85 -4.17 -21.60
CA PHE A 11 7.09 -5.41 -22.32
C PHE A 11 8.33 -5.33 -23.20
N GLU A 12 8.48 -4.25 -23.98
CA GLU A 12 9.64 -4.02 -24.84
C GLU A 12 10.94 -3.94 -24.02
N LEU A 13 10.95 -3.19 -22.91
CA LEU A 13 12.11 -3.09 -22.02
C LEU A 13 12.55 -4.46 -21.48
N LEU A 14 11.58 -5.25 -21.00
CA LEU A 14 11.86 -6.58 -20.46
C LEU A 14 12.30 -7.54 -21.57
N GLN A 15 11.74 -7.42 -22.78
CA GLN A 15 12.16 -8.22 -23.94
C GLN A 15 13.59 -7.92 -24.39
N THR A 16 14.06 -6.67 -24.25
CA THR A 16 15.46 -6.32 -24.55
C THR A 16 16.41 -6.67 -23.40
N GLY A 17 15.91 -7.28 -22.31
CA GLY A 17 16.70 -7.80 -21.21
C GLY A 17 16.95 -6.81 -20.07
N HIS A 18 16.30 -5.64 -20.09
CA HIS A 18 16.39 -4.71 -18.96
C HIS A 18 15.69 -5.27 -17.73
N ARG A 19 16.21 -4.91 -16.55
CA ARG A 19 15.57 -5.19 -15.27
C ARG A 19 14.78 -3.97 -14.85
N VAL A 20 13.46 -4.11 -14.74
CA VAL A 20 12.59 -3.04 -14.26
C VAL A 20 12.09 -3.40 -12.87
N SER A 21 12.42 -2.57 -11.89
CA SER A 21 11.97 -2.70 -10.50
C SER A 21 11.20 -1.48 -10.07
N VAL A 22 10.34 -1.66 -9.07
CA VAL A 22 9.53 -0.60 -8.48
C VAL A 22 9.62 -0.62 -6.98
N ARG A 23 9.49 0.56 -6.37
CA ARG A 23 9.32 0.75 -4.94
C ARG A 23 8.23 1.80 -4.75
N TRP A 24 7.43 1.67 -3.72
CA TRP A 24 6.47 2.69 -3.35
C TRP A 24 6.49 2.96 -1.86
N ASP A 25 6.07 4.16 -1.53
CA ASP A 25 5.89 4.67 -0.19
C ASP A 25 4.66 5.58 -0.23
N CYS A 26 3.55 5.07 0.28
CA CYS A 26 2.23 5.60 0.07
C CYS A 26 1.56 5.84 1.41
N GLY A 27 0.81 6.95 1.54
CA GLY A 27 0.04 7.24 2.73
C GLY A 27 0.66 8.29 3.64
N GLY A 28 0.04 8.53 4.80
CA GLY A 28 0.33 9.73 5.58
C GLY A 28 -0.07 10.97 4.78
N ASP A 29 0.89 11.82 4.43
CA ASP A 29 0.59 13.07 3.71
C ASP A 29 0.68 12.95 2.19
N GLU A 30 1.41 11.95 1.66
CA GLU A 30 1.77 11.86 0.24
C GLU A 30 1.88 10.41 -0.25
N SER A 31 2.02 10.23 -1.56
CA SER A 31 2.21 8.91 -2.17
C SER A 31 3.22 8.98 -3.30
N PHE A 32 4.17 8.06 -3.27
CA PHE A 32 5.29 8.03 -4.19
C PHE A 32 5.48 6.64 -4.78
N VAL A 33 5.65 6.58 -6.10
CA VAL A 33 6.12 5.39 -6.81
C VAL A 33 7.43 5.71 -7.51
N TYR A 34 8.45 4.90 -7.22
CA TYR A 34 9.79 4.98 -7.78
C TYR A 34 10.02 3.80 -8.71
N ILE A 35 10.57 4.06 -9.90
CA ILE A 35 10.92 3.02 -10.87
C ILE A 35 12.40 3.09 -11.15
N SER A 36 13.02 1.91 -11.20
CA SER A 36 14.42 1.78 -11.59
C SER A 36 14.54 0.85 -12.79
N ILE A 37 15.38 1.24 -13.75
CA ILE A 37 15.75 0.42 -14.91
C ILE A 37 17.23 0.10 -14.77
N ASP A 38 17.57 -1.17 -14.72
CA ASP A 38 18.94 -1.68 -14.48
C ASP A 38 19.60 -1.09 -13.21
N GLY A 39 18.78 -0.75 -12.22
CA GLY A 39 19.23 -0.16 -10.95
C GLY A 39 19.34 1.37 -10.95
N GLU A 40 19.06 2.04 -12.07
CA GLU A 40 19.02 3.50 -12.15
C GLU A 40 17.59 4.02 -12.00
N GLU A 41 17.35 4.83 -10.97
CA GLU A 41 16.05 5.46 -10.74
C GLU A 41 15.72 6.42 -11.88
N GLN A 42 14.51 6.29 -12.41
CA GLN A 42 14.00 7.10 -13.50
C GLN A 42 13.31 8.34 -12.94
N PRO A 43 13.55 9.53 -13.51
CA PRO A 43 12.90 10.75 -13.03
C PRO A 43 11.40 10.68 -13.29
N ASN A 44 10.60 10.87 -12.23
CA ASN A 44 9.16 11.00 -12.35
C ASN A 44 8.80 12.45 -12.72
N THR A 45 8.48 12.69 -13.99
CA THR A 45 8.07 14.00 -14.50
C THR A 45 6.67 13.91 -15.10
N PHE A 46 5.87 14.96 -14.97
CA PHE A 46 4.53 15.06 -15.58
C PHE A 46 4.56 15.25 -17.12
N GLU A 47 5.69 14.95 -17.76
CA GLU A 47 5.83 15.08 -19.21
C GLU A 47 5.11 13.90 -19.89
N PRO A 48 4.35 14.15 -20.98
CA PRO A 48 3.68 13.07 -21.71
C PRO A 48 4.67 12.00 -22.16
N GLY A 49 4.37 10.73 -21.84
CA GLY A 49 5.24 9.60 -22.17
C GLY A 49 6.41 9.42 -21.22
N ASN A 50 6.44 10.08 -20.07
CA ASN A 50 7.34 9.71 -18.98
C ASN A 50 6.94 8.33 -18.44
N LEU A 51 7.81 7.33 -18.61
CA LEU A 51 7.51 5.96 -18.18
C LEU A 51 7.32 5.86 -16.66
N ALA A 52 8.07 6.65 -15.88
CA ALA A 52 7.97 6.59 -14.43
C ALA A 52 6.58 7.03 -13.95
N HIS A 53 6.10 8.15 -14.49
CA HIS A 53 4.76 8.66 -14.23
C HIS A 53 3.66 7.71 -14.73
N ASP A 54 3.82 7.16 -15.93
CA ASP A 54 2.84 6.24 -16.53
C ASP A 54 2.67 4.95 -15.69
N VAL A 55 3.77 4.45 -15.12
CA VAL A 55 3.76 3.24 -14.28
C VAL A 55 3.28 3.54 -12.87
N GLU A 56 3.58 4.72 -12.31
CA GLU A 56 2.97 5.18 -11.06
C GLU A 56 1.44 5.09 -11.15
N TRP A 57 0.84 5.69 -12.17
CA TRP A 57 -0.62 5.60 -12.39
C TRP A 57 -1.11 4.16 -12.54
N LEU A 58 -0.40 3.35 -13.31
CA LEU A 58 -0.75 1.94 -13.50
C LEU A 58 -0.77 1.17 -12.17
N LEU A 59 0.22 1.40 -11.31
CA LEU A 59 0.34 0.67 -10.04
C LEU A 59 -0.60 1.20 -8.97
N THR A 60 -0.84 2.51 -8.91
CA THR A 60 -1.83 3.10 -7.99
C THR A 60 -3.21 2.50 -8.21
N GLU A 61 -3.65 2.36 -9.47
CA GLU A 61 -4.91 1.70 -9.77
C GLU A 61 -4.86 0.18 -9.55
N ALA A 62 -3.77 -0.49 -9.92
CA ALA A 62 -3.71 -1.94 -9.91
C ALA A 62 -3.48 -2.55 -8.53
N LEU A 63 -2.81 -1.83 -7.62
CA LEU A 63 -2.50 -2.25 -6.27
C LEU A 63 -3.34 -1.53 -5.21
N GLU A 64 -4.24 -0.64 -5.63
CA GLU A 64 -5.06 0.20 -4.75
C GLU A 64 -4.19 0.97 -3.73
N LEU A 65 -3.10 1.56 -4.20
CA LEU A 65 -2.16 2.28 -3.32
C LEU A 65 -2.85 3.50 -2.70
N PRO A 66 -2.73 3.72 -1.38
CA PRO A 66 -3.32 4.88 -0.73
C PRO A 66 -2.67 6.18 -1.23
N SER A 67 -3.47 7.25 -1.38
CA SER A 67 -2.96 8.56 -1.80
C SER A 67 -2.43 9.39 -0.63
N ALA A 68 -3.24 9.55 0.41
CA ALA A 68 -2.92 10.24 1.66
C ALA A 68 -3.99 9.82 2.71
N GLY A 69 -3.64 9.86 3.99
CA GLY A 69 -4.51 9.53 5.12
C GLY A 69 -3.80 8.72 6.21
N GLU A 70 -4.58 8.15 7.11
CA GLU A 70 -4.13 7.36 8.27
C GLU A 70 -3.55 5.98 7.92
N PHE A 71 -3.62 5.61 6.66
CA PHE A 71 -3.07 4.37 6.13
C PHE A 71 -1.73 4.65 5.48
N SER A 72 -0.72 3.90 5.85
CA SER A 72 0.53 3.83 5.10
C SER A 72 0.70 2.46 4.45
N MET A 73 1.30 2.46 3.27
CA MET A 73 1.69 1.26 2.56
C MET A 73 3.04 1.50 1.90
N SER A 74 4.02 0.68 2.25
CA SER A 74 5.31 0.67 1.57
C SER A 74 5.52 -0.68 0.90
N GLY A 75 6.34 -0.72 -0.13
CA GLY A 75 6.57 -1.98 -0.82
C GLY A 75 7.44 -1.84 -2.05
N GLY A 76 7.57 -2.94 -2.77
CA GLY A 76 8.32 -2.97 -4.01
C GLY A 76 8.24 -4.32 -4.70
N GLY A 77 8.72 -4.34 -5.93
CA GLY A 77 8.66 -5.53 -6.76
C GLY A 77 9.51 -5.44 -8.01
N GLN A 78 9.52 -6.53 -8.76
CA GLN A 78 10.23 -6.66 -10.02
C GLN A 78 9.27 -7.11 -11.12
N PHE A 79 9.29 -6.40 -12.25
CA PHE A 79 8.53 -6.80 -13.42
C PHE A 79 9.20 -7.98 -14.14
N PHE A 80 8.37 -8.84 -14.74
CA PHE A 80 8.81 -10.00 -15.53
C PHE A 80 7.91 -10.21 -16.75
N LEU A 81 8.41 -10.99 -17.72
CA LEU A 81 7.61 -11.40 -18.88
C LEU A 81 6.86 -12.70 -18.58
N GLU A 82 5.58 -12.74 -18.94
CA GLU A 82 4.77 -13.95 -18.89
C GLU A 82 3.93 -14.06 -20.17
N GLY A 83 4.43 -14.87 -21.12
CA GLY A 83 3.81 -15.01 -22.44
C GLY A 83 3.80 -13.69 -23.22
N ARG A 84 2.61 -13.13 -23.44
CA ARG A 84 2.36 -11.81 -24.06
C ARG A 84 1.98 -10.75 -23.03
N GLY A 85 2.18 -11.01 -21.74
CA GLY A 85 1.90 -10.06 -20.67
C GLY A 85 3.16 -9.59 -19.97
N VAL A 86 2.99 -8.55 -19.16
CA VAL A 86 3.96 -8.10 -18.17
C VAL A 86 3.41 -8.46 -16.80
N GLY A 87 4.16 -9.22 -16.01
CA GLY A 87 3.83 -9.51 -14.62
C GLY A 87 4.65 -8.65 -13.66
N LEU A 88 4.17 -8.50 -12.43
CA LEU A 88 4.89 -7.89 -11.31
C LEU A 88 4.86 -8.86 -10.13
N ASP A 89 6.03 -9.29 -9.68
CA ASP A 89 6.21 -10.02 -8.41
C ASP A 89 6.58 -8.98 -7.34
N TYR A 90 5.79 -8.88 -6.27
CA TYR A 90 5.93 -7.81 -5.28
C TYR A 90 5.66 -8.25 -3.85
N GLN A 91 6.13 -7.40 -2.93
CA GLN A 91 5.85 -7.44 -1.51
C GLN A 91 5.46 -6.03 -1.03
N SER A 92 4.55 -5.96 -0.07
CA SER A 92 4.14 -4.72 0.58
C SER A 92 3.89 -4.92 2.05
N ASP A 93 4.10 -3.86 2.81
CA ASP A 93 3.78 -3.76 4.22
C ASP A 93 2.81 -2.60 4.39
N ALA A 94 1.70 -2.85 5.08
CA ALA A 94 0.70 -1.84 5.38
C ALA A 94 0.58 -1.62 6.88
N GLU A 95 0.46 -0.36 7.27
CA GLU A 95 0.27 0.07 8.66
C GLU A 95 -0.91 1.05 8.73
N VAL A 96 -1.61 1.02 9.85
CA VAL A 96 -2.70 1.96 10.17
C VAL A 96 -2.31 2.67 11.45
N TYR A 97 -2.36 4.00 11.46
CA TYR A 97 -2.09 4.78 12.67
C TYR A 97 -3.34 4.79 13.56
N GLU A 98 -3.24 4.21 14.77
CA GLU A 98 -4.38 4.00 15.67
C GLU A 98 -4.91 5.28 16.35
N ASP A 99 -4.17 6.39 16.31
CA ASP A 99 -4.50 7.61 17.07
C ASP A 99 -5.87 8.21 16.71
N GLU A 100 -6.49 7.82 15.59
CA GLU A 100 -7.83 8.27 15.16
C GLU A 100 -8.75 7.10 14.69
N LEU A 101 -8.50 5.84 15.10
CA LEU A 101 -9.42 4.73 14.86
C LEU A 101 -10.68 4.86 15.73
N ASP A 102 -11.51 5.85 15.44
CA ASP A 102 -12.83 6.00 16.04
C ASP A 102 -13.84 5.02 15.42
N ASP A 103 -15.05 4.98 16.00
CA ASP A 103 -16.12 4.12 15.51
C ASP A 103 -16.55 4.48 14.07
N GLU A 104 -16.24 5.69 13.57
CA GLU A 104 -16.59 6.12 12.20
C GLU A 104 -15.69 5.45 11.17
N PHE A 105 -14.38 5.31 11.45
CA PHE A 105 -13.43 4.64 10.55
C PHE A 105 -13.87 3.23 10.15
N TYR A 106 -14.31 2.42 11.12
CA TYR A 106 -14.73 1.05 10.85
C TYR A 106 -16.00 0.95 9.99
N ASN A 107 -16.78 2.03 9.90
CA ASN A 107 -18.01 2.06 9.11
C ASN A 107 -17.75 2.35 7.62
N ASP A 108 -16.60 2.93 7.27
CA ASP A 108 -16.23 3.24 5.88
C ASP A 108 -15.69 2.02 5.12
N PHE A 109 -15.29 0.96 5.84
CA PHE A 109 -14.78 -0.28 5.25
C PHE A 109 -15.73 -1.46 5.46
N THR A 110 -15.82 -2.31 4.44
CA THR A 110 -16.50 -3.60 4.56
C THR A 110 -15.65 -4.59 5.37
N ASP A 111 -16.30 -5.57 6.00
CA ASP A 111 -15.60 -6.61 6.77
C ASP A 111 -14.59 -7.40 5.92
N GLU A 112 -14.85 -7.56 4.61
CA GLU A 112 -13.90 -8.19 3.68
C GLU A 112 -12.65 -7.35 3.46
N GLN A 113 -12.79 -6.03 3.33
CA GLN A 113 -11.65 -5.11 3.21
C GLN A 113 -10.84 -5.07 4.50
N LEU A 114 -11.50 -4.97 5.66
CA LEU A 114 -10.83 -5.04 6.96
C LEU A 114 -10.07 -6.37 7.11
N THR A 115 -10.70 -7.49 6.76
CA THR A 115 -10.05 -8.82 6.83
C THR A 115 -8.87 -8.93 5.86
N ALA A 116 -9.00 -8.41 4.64
CA ALA A 116 -7.90 -8.37 3.66
C ALA A 116 -6.73 -7.52 4.17
N MET A 117 -7.03 -6.51 4.98
CA MET A 117 -6.10 -5.63 5.68
C MET A 117 -5.58 -6.21 7.01
N GLY A 118 -5.99 -7.42 7.41
CA GLY A 118 -5.62 -8.04 8.69
C GLY A 118 -6.25 -7.37 9.91
N LEU A 119 -7.33 -6.61 9.72
CA LEU A 119 -8.08 -5.91 10.76
C LEU A 119 -9.37 -6.67 11.09
N THR A 120 -9.81 -6.55 12.34
CA THR A 120 -11.14 -7.00 12.77
C THR A 120 -11.86 -5.85 13.44
N ARG A 121 -13.11 -5.59 13.03
CA ARG A 121 -13.95 -4.59 13.67
C ARG A 121 -14.08 -4.91 15.17
N PRO A 122 -13.81 -3.96 16.08
CA PRO A 122 -14.02 -4.19 17.49
C PRO A 122 -15.49 -4.56 17.73
N GLY A 123 -15.70 -5.64 18.50
CA GLY A 123 -17.06 -6.02 18.89
C GLY A 123 -17.73 -4.88 19.66
N PRO A 124 -19.07 -4.81 19.70
CA PRO A 124 -19.77 -3.78 20.45
C PRO A 124 -19.22 -3.73 21.88
N GLN A 125 -18.64 -2.59 22.28
CA GLN A 125 -18.17 -2.42 23.64
C GLN A 125 -19.38 -2.50 24.56
N ASP A 126 -19.40 -3.50 25.44
CA ASP A 126 -20.47 -3.65 26.42
C ASP A 126 -20.31 -2.53 27.46
N GLU A 127 -20.95 -1.38 27.22
CA GLU A 127 -20.93 -0.19 28.09
C GLU A 127 -21.56 -0.45 29.48
N SER A 128 -22.01 -1.68 29.77
CA SER A 128 -22.66 -2.05 31.03
C SER A 128 -21.71 -2.20 32.23
N ALA A 129 -20.39 -2.19 32.03
CA ALA A 129 -19.41 -2.43 33.10
C ALA A 129 -18.84 -1.12 33.67
N VAL A 130 -19.63 -0.39 34.46
CA VAL A 130 -19.12 0.72 35.29
C VAL A 130 -18.29 0.13 36.44
N VAL A 131 -16.99 -0.04 36.21
CA VAL A 131 -16.02 -0.32 37.28
C VAL A 131 -15.80 0.99 38.04
N VAL A 132 -16.40 1.11 39.23
CA VAL A 132 -16.12 2.21 40.15
C VAL A 132 -14.69 2.03 40.69
N PRO A 133 -13.73 2.92 40.38
CA PRO A 133 -12.37 2.79 40.90
C PRO A 133 -12.32 3.17 42.39
N PRO A 134 -11.53 2.45 43.23
CA PRO A 134 -11.26 2.86 44.59
C PRO A 134 -10.33 4.09 44.65
N ALA A 135 -10.52 4.90 45.69
CA ALA A 135 -9.90 6.20 45.88
C ALA A 135 -8.35 6.20 45.88
N GLU A 136 -7.84 7.10 45.04
CA GLU A 136 -6.54 7.80 44.97
C GLU A 136 -5.37 7.32 45.85
N SER A 137 -4.31 6.86 45.18
CA SER A 137 -2.92 6.90 45.65
C SER A 137 -2.13 7.75 44.66
N GLU A 138 -1.74 8.96 45.09
CA GLU A 138 -0.86 9.86 44.35
C GLU A 138 0.53 9.21 44.17
N HIS A 139 1.12 9.37 42.98
CA HIS A 139 2.34 8.74 42.45
C HIS A 139 2.16 7.43 41.67
N ALA A 140 1.54 7.51 40.50
CA ALA A 140 1.86 6.64 39.38
C ALA A 140 2.38 7.50 38.23
N GLU A 141 3.58 7.17 37.71
CA GLU A 141 4.06 7.72 36.44
C GLU A 141 3.02 7.43 35.35
N PRO A 142 2.78 8.35 34.39
CA PRO A 142 1.85 8.08 33.30
C PRO A 142 2.35 6.84 32.57
N ALA A 143 1.51 5.80 32.52
CA ALA A 143 1.75 4.66 31.67
C ALA A 143 1.93 5.21 30.25
N ALA A 144 3.13 5.04 29.69
CA ALA A 144 3.35 5.31 28.28
C ALA A 144 2.29 4.49 27.53
N LEU A 145 1.35 5.17 26.86
CA LEU A 145 0.54 4.55 25.83
C LEU A 145 1.53 3.87 24.89
N ARG A 146 1.48 2.55 24.87
CA ARG A 146 2.19 1.77 23.88
C ARG A 146 1.30 1.89 22.65
N ASP A 147 1.72 2.70 21.69
CA ASP A 147 1.15 2.65 20.34
C ASP A 147 1.33 1.20 19.86
N GLU A 148 0.24 0.44 19.82
CA GLU A 148 0.25 -0.91 19.27
C GLU A 148 0.25 -0.79 17.75
N GLN A 149 1.44 -0.57 17.17
CA GLN A 149 1.60 -0.60 15.72
C GLN A 149 1.23 -2.00 15.18
N MET A 150 0.11 -2.09 14.47
CA MET A 150 -0.27 -3.29 13.74
C MET A 150 0.31 -3.22 12.32
N SER A 151 1.31 -4.07 12.05
CA SER A 151 1.95 -4.21 10.74
C SER A 151 1.51 -5.52 10.09
N ASN A 152 1.04 -5.45 8.84
CA ASN A 152 0.68 -6.62 8.05
C ASN A 152 1.63 -6.76 6.84
N GLU A 153 2.39 -7.86 6.82
CA GLU A 153 3.32 -8.21 5.75
C GLU A 153 2.61 -9.00 4.64
N TYR A 154 2.62 -8.47 3.42
CA TYR A 154 2.10 -9.12 2.23
C TYR A 154 3.24 -9.59 1.33
N SER A 155 3.83 -10.74 1.65
CA SER A 155 4.92 -11.32 0.85
C SER A 155 4.43 -12.20 -0.32
N GLY A 156 5.10 -12.09 -1.47
CA GLY A 156 4.97 -13.04 -2.58
C GLY A 156 3.72 -12.88 -3.45
N ARG A 157 3.20 -11.66 -3.61
CA ARG A 157 2.05 -11.39 -4.47
C ARG A 157 2.47 -11.21 -5.93
N ARG A 158 1.54 -11.54 -6.84
CA ARG A 158 1.74 -11.47 -8.29
C ARG A 158 0.52 -10.84 -8.96
N ILE A 159 0.77 -9.91 -9.87
CA ILE A 159 -0.24 -9.37 -10.80
C ILE A 159 0.24 -9.50 -12.24
N LEU A 160 -0.70 -9.74 -13.17
CA LEU A 160 -0.42 -9.91 -14.59
C LEU A 160 -1.19 -8.89 -15.43
N PHE A 161 -0.45 -8.13 -16.24
CA PHE A 161 -0.97 -7.17 -17.20
C PHE A 161 -0.91 -7.75 -18.62
N MET A 162 -2.06 -8.21 -19.12
CA MET A 162 -2.15 -8.75 -20.48
C MET A 162 -2.15 -7.64 -21.53
N LEU A 163 -1.40 -7.85 -22.62
CA LEU A 163 -1.48 -7.05 -23.83
C LEU A 163 -2.63 -7.55 -24.72
N PRO A 164 -3.35 -6.66 -25.44
CA PRO A 164 -4.37 -7.05 -26.41
C PRO A 164 -3.75 -7.81 -27.59
N ASP A 165 -4.58 -8.62 -28.25
CA ASP A 165 -4.17 -9.48 -29.38
C ASP A 165 -3.76 -8.71 -30.66
#